data_AF-A0A5C5RJK4-F1
#
_entry.id   AF-A0A5C5RJK4-F1
#
_cell.length_a   1.000
_cell.length_b   1.000
_cell.length_c   1.000
_cell.angle_alpha   90.00
_cell.angle_beta   90.00
_cell.angle_gamma   90.00
#
_symmetry.space_group_name_H-M   'P 1'
#
loop_
_entity.id
_entity.type
_entity.pdbx_description
1 polymer ?
#
loop_
_entity_poly.entity_id
_entity_poly.type
_entity_poly.pdbx_seq_one_letter_code
_entity_poly.pdbx_strand_id
1 'polypeptide(L)'
;MPTPFGPTSRSWITCDCGAQWTGLVTCHCPTCHCTFSGITAFDRHRVDEQCVTPGLRGLIPRWKRPGFVAWSFPGSRDRKQ
;
A
#
# COMPACT_ATOMS: atom_id res chain seq x y z
N MET A 1 -12.49 38.50 4.85
CA MET A 1 -11.37 37.75 5.46
C MET A 1 -11.53 36.29 5.08
N PRO A 2 -10.70 35.70 4.19
CA PRO A 2 -10.79 34.28 3.86
C PRO A 2 -10.01 33.43 4.88
N THR A 3 -10.58 32.29 5.25
CA THR A 3 -10.01 31.25 6.12
C THR A 3 -8.84 30.50 5.46
N PRO A 4 -7.76 30.12 6.19
CA PRO A 4 -6.54 29.57 5.60
C PRO A 4 -6.53 28.03 5.47
N PHE A 5 -7.64 27.41 5.04
CA PHE A 5 -7.67 25.96 4.79
C PHE A 5 -8.18 25.68 3.39
N GLY A 6 -7.31 25.89 2.40
CA GLY A 6 -7.52 25.37 1.05
C GLY A 6 -7.59 23.84 1.05
N PRO A 7 -8.22 23.21 0.05
CA PRO A 7 -8.20 21.76 -0.07
C PRO A 7 -6.73 21.32 -0.16
N THR A 8 -6.29 20.53 0.81
CA THR A 8 -5.00 19.85 0.74
C THR A 8 -5.08 18.92 -0.46
N SER A 9 -4.44 19.31 -1.57
CA SER A 9 -4.24 18.47 -2.75
C SER A 9 -3.55 17.20 -2.30
N ARG A 10 -4.34 16.16 -2.02
CA ARG A 10 -3.83 14.82 -1.81
C ARG A 10 -3.41 14.33 -3.18
N SER A 11 -2.13 14.45 -3.50
CA SER A 11 -1.55 13.84 -4.69
C SER A 11 -1.80 12.33 -4.60
N TRP A 12 -2.75 11.86 -5.40
CA TRP A 12 -2.99 10.44 -5.58
C TRP A 12 -1.97 9.91 -6.57
N ILE A 13 -1.35 8.80 -6.21
CA ILE A 13 -0.49 8.05 -7.11
C ILE A 13 -1.37 7.01 -7.76
N THR A 14 -1.38 7.01 -9.09
CA THR A 14 -2.15 6.06 -9.90
C THR A 14 -1.20 5.14 -10.63
N CYS A 15 -1.54 3.85 -10.70
CA CYS A 15 -0.90 2.91 -11.61
C CYS A 15 -1.83 2.65 -12.80
N ASP A 16 -1.24 2.24 -13.92
CA ASP A 16 -1.95 1.80 -15.12
C ASP A 16 -2.98 0.69 -14.84
N CYS A 17 -2.73 -0.16 -13.83
CA CYS A 17 -3.72 -1.16 -13.37
C CYS A 17 -4.98 -0.57 -12.71
N GLY A 18 -5.11 0.76 -12.64
CA GLY A 18 -6.23 1.46 -12.02
C GLY A 18 -6.14 1.57 -10.48
N ALA A 19 -5.08 1.01 -9.87
CA ALA A 19 -4.84 1.16 -8.45
C ALA A 19 -4.47 2.61 -8.13
N GLN A 20 -5.12 3.19 -7.11
CA GLN A 20 -4.88 4.55 -6.65
C GLN A 20 -4.54 4.53 -5.16
N TRP A 21 -3.41 5.10 -4.79
CA TRP A 21 -2.94 5.11 -3.41
C TRP A 21 -2.29 6.44 -3.04
N THR A 22 -2.10 6.68 -1.75
CA THR A 22 -1.41 7.88 -1.25
C THR A 22 0.00 7.49 -0.82
N GLY A 23 1.03 8.17 -1.31
CA GLY A 23 2.44 7.81 -1.05
C GLY A 23 2.88 7.80 0.43
N LEU A 24 2.03 8.25 1.36
CA LEU A 24 2.34 8.31 2.79
C LEU A 24 2.34 6.95 3.50
N VAL A 25 1.50 5.99 3.08
CA VAL A 25 1.25 4.75 3.85
C VAL A 25 1.05 3.51 2.97
N THR A 26 1.30 3.62 1.67
CA THR A 26 1.02 2.55 0.71
C THR A 26 2.09 2.51 -0.37
N CYS A 27 2.54 1.31 -0.69
CA CYS A 27 3.54 1.03 -1.71
C CYS A 27 2.91 0.15 -2.80
N HIS A 28 3.25 0.36 -4.06
CA HIS A 28 2.72 -0.44 -5.17
C HIS A 28 3.88 -0.98 -6.01
N CYS A 29 3.80 -2.26 -6.35
CA CYS A 29 4.75 -2.93 -7.23
C CYS A 29 4.31 -2.73 -8.70
N PRO A 30 5.05 -1.99 -9.54
CA PRO A 30 4.67 -1.80 -10.94
C PRO A 30 4.81 -3.09 -11.78
N THR A 31 5.61 -4.06 -11.33
CA THR A 31 5.85 -5.33 -12.03
C THR A 31 4.69 -6.32 -11.85
N CYS A 32 4.12 -6.34 -10.65
CA CYS A 32 3.19 -7.36 -10.19
C CYS A 32 1.82 -6.79 -9.81
N HIS A 33 1.65 -5.48 -9.96
CA HIS A 33 0.44 -4.70 -9.70
C HIS A 33 -0.17 -4.93 -8.30
N CYS A 34 0.62 -5.43 -7.36
CA CYS A 34 0.20 -5.65 -5.99
C CYS A 34 0.40 -4.37 -5.18
N THR A 35 -0.63 -3.97 -4.44
CA THR A 35 -0.57 -2.83 -3.52
C THR A 35 -0.33 -3.34 -2.10
N PHE A 36 0.53 -2.65 -1.36
CA PHE A 36 0.98 -3.00 -0.02
C PHE A 36 0.69 -1.84 0.92
N SER A 37 0.32 -2.14 2.17
CA SER A 37 -0.02 -1.11 3.16
C SER A 37 1.19 -0.52 3.89
N GLY A 38 2.40 -0.68 3.37
CA GLY A 38 3.64 -0.21 3.99
C GLY A 38 4.89 -0.82 3.37
N ILE A 39 6.04 -0.20 3.64
CA ILE A 39 7.32 -0.58 3.01
C ILE A 39 7.78 -1.98 3.45
N THR A 40 7.52 -2.38 4.70
CA THR A 40 7.90 -3.70 5.23
C THR A 40 7.16 -4.83 4.52
N ALA A 41 5.90 -4.61 4.13
CA ALA A 41 5.12 -5.59 3.40
C ALA A 41 5.58 -5.70 1.94
N PHE A 42 5.99 -4.56 1.36
CA PHE A 42 6.59 -4.49 0.03
C PHE A 42 7.94 -5.19 -0.02
N ASP A 43 8.83 -4.92 0.94
CA ASP A 43 10.15 -5.54 1.04
C ASP A 43 10.05 -7.07 1.14
N ARG A 44 9.14 -7.57 1.98
CA ARG A 44 8.89 -9.01 2.10
C ARG A 44 8.34 -9.66 0.82
N HIS A 45 7.70 -8.87 -0.04
CA HIS A 45 7.23 -9.31 -1.35
C HIS A 45 8.40 -9.42 -2.35
N ARG A 46 9.41 -8.55 -2.25
CA ARG A 46 10.57 -8.52 -3.14
C ARG A 46 11.77 -9.19 -2.47
N VAL A 47 12.02 -10.44 -2.82
CA VAL A 47 13.19 -11.19 -2.31
C VAL A 47 14.08 -11.58 -3.47
N ASP A 48 15.37 -11.26 -3.37
CA ASP A 48 16.35 -11.47 -4.44
C ASP A 48 15.90 -10.86 -5.78
N GLU A 49 15.31 -9.66 -5.70
CA GLU A 49 14.74 -8.92 -6.85
C GLU A 49 13.54 -9.58 -7.54
N GLN A 50 13.08 -10.72 -7.02
CA GLN A 50 11.94 -11.45 -7.53
C GLN A 50 10.66 -11.06 -6.80
N CYS A 51 9.60 -10.85 -7.57
CA CYS A 51 8.27 -10.60 -7.07
C CYS A 51 7.64 -11.91 -6.59
N VAL A 52 7.67 -12.16 -5.27
CA VAL A 52 7.03 -13.34 -4.69
C VAL A 52 5.56 -13.05 -4.42
N THR A 53 4.69 -14.05 -4.63
CA THR A 53 3.27 -13.95 -4.31
C THR A 53 3.10 -13.62 -2.83
N PRO A 54 2.46 -12.50 -2.48
CA PRO A 54 2.39 -12.04 -1.09
C PRO A 54 1.69 -13.03 -0.15
N GLY A 55 0.68 -13.76 -0.63
CA GLY A 55 0.01 -14.81 0.14
C GLY A 55 0.95 -15.92 0.62
N LEU A 56 1.97 -16.29 -0.19
CA LEU A 56 2.98 -17.29 0.20
C LEU A 56 3.93 -16.79 1.29
N ARG A 57 4.05 -15.47 1.46
CA ARG A 57 4.89 -14.84 2.49
C ARG A 57 4.14 -14.55 3.79
N GLY A 58 2.91 -15.07 3.90
CA GLY A 58 2.02 -14.85 5.03
C GLY A 58 1.40 -13.46 5.03
N LEU A 59 1.46 -12.70 3.94
CA LEU A 59 0.73 -11.43 3.83
C LEU A 59 -0.75 -11.73 3.57
N ILE A 60 -1.62 -10.96 4.21
CA ILE A 60 -3.07 -11.07 4.04
C ILE A 60 -3.60 -9.93 3.17
N PRO A 61 -4.52 -10.21 2.24
CA PRO A 61 -5.19 -9.17 1.48
C PRO A 61 -6.17 -8.43 2.40
N ARG A 62 -6.03 -7.10 2.49
CA ARG A 62 -6.92 -6.26 3.28
C ARG A 62 -7.65 -5.26 2.40
N TRP A 63 -8.97 -5.35 2.41
CA TRP A 63 -9.86 -4.41 1.75
C TRP A 63 -9.83 -3.08 2.50
N LYS A 64 -9.31 -2.02 1.87
CA LYS A 64 -9.34 -0.66 2.45
C LYS A 64 -10.49 0.16 1.88
N ARG A 65 -10.84 -0.05 0.61
CA ARG A 65 -11.92 0.64 -0.12
C ARG A 65 -12.53 -0.32 -1.14
N PRO A 66 -13.75 -0.05 -1.65
CA PRO A 66 -14.32 -0.82 -2.75
C PRO A 66 -13.35 -0.87 -3.92
N GLY A 67 -12.99 -2.08 -4.38
CA GLY A 67 -12.02 -2.28 -5.47
C GLY A 67 -10.55 -2.06 -5.10
N PHE A 68 -10.21 -1.80 -3.84
CA PHE A 68 -8.83 -1.60 -3.39
C PHE A 68 -8.43 -2.60 -2.30
N VAL A 69 -7.58 -3.55 -2.70
CA VAL A 69 -6.96 -4.55 -1.83
C VAL A 69 -5.50 -4.18 -1.61
N ALA A 70 -5.10 -4.04 -0.35
CA ALA A 70 -3.72 -3.84 0.04
C ALA A 70 -3.23 -5.03 0.88
N TRP A 71 -2.09 -5.59 0.51
CA TRP A 71 -1.41 -6.64 1.25
C TRP A 71 -0.78 -6.07 2.52
N SER A 72 -1.07 -6.69 3.65
CA SER A 72 -0.61 -6.30 4.98
C SER A 72 -0.16 -7.52 5.77
N PHE A 73 0.63 -7.31 6.81
CA PHE A 73 0.94 -8.37 7.77
C PHE A 73 -0.33 -8.84 8.50
N PRO A 74 -0.43 -10.15 8.80
CA PRO A 74 -1.48 -10.71 9.63
C PRO A 74 -1.22 -10.27 11.07
N GLY A 75 -1.81 -9.13 11.44
CA GLY A 75 -1.76 -8.63 12.81
C GLY A 75 -0.39 -8.14 13.25
N SER A 76 -0.06 -6.89 12.92
CA SER A 76 0.69 -6.04 13.82
C SER A 76 0.03 -4.67 13.91
N ARG A 77 -0.83 -4.49 14.92
CA ARG A 77 -0.78 -3.22 15.65
C ARG A 77 0.50 -3.31 16.46
N ASP A 78 1.64 -2.97 15.85
CA ASP A 78 2.86 -2.77 16.61
C ASP A 78 2.65 -1.50 17.45
N ARG A 79 2.10 -1.76 18.63
CA ARG A 79 2.09 -0.86 19.77
C ARG A 79 3.56 -0.70 20.13
N LYS A 80 4.08 0.53 19.99
CA LYS A 80 5.37 0.97 20.56
C LYS A 80 5.64 0.22 21.87
N GLN A 81 6.76 -0.48 21.94
CA GLN A 81 7.47 -0.77 23.18
C GLN A 81 8.88 -0.25 23.05
#